data_AF-A0A7C7CVQ6-F1
#
_entry.id   AF-A0A7C7CVQ6-F1
#
_cell.length_a   1.000
_cell.length_b   1.000
_cell.length_c   1.000
_cell.angle_alpha   90.00
_cell.angle_beta   90.00
_cell.angle_gamma   90.00
#
_symmetry.space_group_name_H-M   'P 1'
#
loop_
_entity.id
_entity.type
_entity.pdbx_description
1 polymer ?
#
loop_
_entity_poly.entity_id
_entity_poly.type
_entity_poly.pdbx_seq_one_letter_code
_entity_poly.pdbx_strand_id
1 'polypeptide(L)'
;MEHSSVFLPILVFLVVYAAITFELVNKAAAALAGVGVLVVLRVTTEHHAVGYVDFETLMLLTGMMILVSLIKKSGFFTIVSVKIAEITKGSPVKILVLFSVVTALMSAFLDNVTTVLIIIPIIIELTRGMGLNPRNYVLSQIFISNIGGTATLIGDPPNVIIGSKVGLSFNQFILNLTPTVIPVFIIVLGYIWFINRVEFKPINTSMSKLVSVQLLLEKIRFEFANIKIDKNLMIKSLVCLFLAIL
;
A
#
# COMPACT_ATOMS: atom_id res chain seq x y z
N MET A 1 41.38 -5.51 -26.43
CA MET A 1 40.00 -5.61 -26.96
C MET A 1 38.96 -5.91 -25.85
N GLU A 2 39.28 -5.70 -24.57
CA GLU A 2 38.37 -5.97 -23.44
C GLU A 2 37.52 -4.77 -23.00
N HIS A 3 37.90 -3.53 -23.35
CA HIS A 3 37.15 -2.34 -22.93
C HIS A 3 35.87 -2.09 -23.75
N SER A 4 35.80 -2.58 -25.00
CA SER A 4 34.67 -2.36 -25.89
C SER A 4 33.46 -3.25 -25.55
N SER A 5 33.67 -4.41 -24.92
CA SER A 5 32.61 -5.37 -24.56
C SER A 5 31.79 -4.94 -23.35
N VAL A 6 32.32 -4.09 -22.47
CA VAL A 6 31.62 -3.61 -21.26
C VAL A 6 30.77 -2.36 -21.54
N PHE A 7 31.17 -1.53 -22.50
CA PHE A 7 30.48 -0.27 -22.79
C PHE A 7 29.03 -0.48 -23.27
N LEU A 8 28.82 -1.49 -24.11
CA LEU A 8 27.50 -1.81 -24.66
C LEU A 8 26.47 -2.19 -23.57
N PRO A 9 26.73 -3.14 -22.66
CA PRO A 9 25.79 -3.42 -21.57
C PRO A 9 25.57 -2.24 -20.62
N ILE A 10 26.60 -1.42 -20.35
CA ILE A 10 26.43 -0.18 -19.56
C ILE A 10 25.50 0.80 -20.29
N LEU A 11 25.69 1.00 -21.59
CA LEU A 11 24.86 1.90 -22.37
C LEU A 11 23.40 1.42 -22.39
N VAL A 12 23.17 0.13 -22.64
CA VAL A 12 21.83 -0.46 -22.61
C VAL A 12 21.20 -0.30 -21.22
N PHE A 13 21.96 -0.56 -20.15
CA PHE A 13 21.49 -0.35 -18.78
C PHE A 13 21.09 1.11 -18.53
N LEU A 14 21.90 2.09 -18.92
CA LEU A 14 21.60 3.52 -18.73
C LEU A 14 20.35 3.95 -19.51
N VAL A 15 20.19 3.46 -20.74
CA VAL A 15 19.01 3.75 -21.57
C VAL A 15 17.75 3.15 -20.95
N VAL A 16 17.79 1.89 -20.53
CA VAL A 16 16.67 1.21 -19.87
C VAL A 16 16.34 1.89 -18.53
N TYR A 17 17.36 2.22 -17.75
CA TYR A 17 17.21 2.91 -16.47
C TYR A 17 16.54 4.27 -16.66
N ALA A 18 17.02 5.08 -17.61
CA ALA A 18 16.39 6.36 -17.94
C ALA A 18 14.94 6.18 -18.42
N ALA A 19 14.67 5.19 -19.28
CA ALA A 19 13.32 4.90 -19.74
C ALA A 19 12.36 4.52 -18.61
N ILE A 20 12.83 3.78 -17.60
CA ILE A 20 12.08 3.42 -16.40
C ILE A 20 11.89 4.63 -15.49
N THR A 21 12.94 5.41 -15.22
CA THR A 21 12.91 6.58 -14.33
C THR A 21 11.99 7.69 -14.83
N PHE A 22 12.02 7.97 -16.13
CA PHE A 22 11.14 8.96 -16.77
C PHE A 22 9.79 8.39 -17.20
N GLU A 23 9.50 7.12 -16.86
CA GLU A 23 8.28 6.39 -17.22
C GLU A 23 7.89 6.50 -18.70
N LEU A 24 8.89 6.52 -19.60
CA LEU A 24 8.68 6.70 -21.04
C LEU A 24 7.94 5.51 -21.68
N VAL A 25 8.10 4.33 -21.08
CA VAL A 25 7.47 3.08 -21.50
C VAL A 25 7.15 2.22 -20.27
N ASN A 26 6.37 1.16 -20.46
CA ASN A 26 6.10 0.19 -19.39
C ASN A 26 7.41 -0.41 -18.84
N LYS A 27 7.54 -0.45 -17.51
CA LYS A 27 8.76 -0.91 -16.81
C LYS A 27 9.20 -2.33 -17.22
N ALA A 28 8.24 -3.25 -17.37
CA ALA A 28 8.53 -4.62 -17.81
C ALA A 28 8.94 -4.66 -19.30
N ALA A 29 8.29 -3.85 -20.15
CA ALA A 29 8.65 -3.76 -21.56
C ALA A 29 10.07 -3.19 -21.73
N ALA A 30 10.45 -2.15 -20.98
CA ALA A 30 11.80 -1.60 -21.00
C ALA A 30 12.85 -2.64 -20.59
N ALA A 31 12.61 -3.35 -19.47
CA ALA A 31 13.52 -4.37 -18.97
C ALA A 31 13.70 -5.52 -19.97
N LEU A 32 12.60 -6.06 -20.52
CA LEU A 32 12.62 -7.15 -21.49
C LEU A 32 13.26 -6.73 -22.82
N ALA A 33 12.97 -5.52 -23.31
CA ALA A 33 13.60 -4.99 -24.53
C ALA A 33 15.11 -4.81 -24.33
N GLY A 34 15.54 -4.29 -23.17
CA GLY A 34 16.96 -4.18 -22.83
C GLY A 34 17.68 -5.52 -22.86
N VAL A 35 17.11 -6.54 -22.21
CA VAL A 35 17.65 -7.91 -22.25
C VAL A 35 17.63 -8.46 -23.69
N GLY A 36 16.56 -8.24 -24.44
CA GLY A 36 16.45 -8.65 -25.84
C GLY A 36 17.56 -8.07 -26.72
N VAL A 37 17.89 -6.80 -26.55
CA VAL A 37 19.01 -6.15 -27.25
C VAL A 37 20.35 -6.82 -26.89
N LEU A 38 20.59 -7.13 -25.61
CA LEU A 38 21.81 -7.80 -25.18
C LEU A 38 21.95 -9.22 -25.75
N VAL A 39 20.84 -9.95 -25.89
CA VAL A 39 20.81 -11.28 -26.50
C VAL A 39 21.03 -11.20 -28.01
N VAL A 40 20.35 -10.29 -28.72
CA VAL A 40 20.51 -10.10 -30.18
C VAL A 40 21.94 -9.69 -30.54
N LEU A 41 22.57 -8.84 -29.72
CA LEU A 41 23.95 -8.41 -29.89
C LEU A 41 24.98 -9.42 -29.37
N ARG A 42 24.54 -10.61 -28.91
CA ARG A 42 25.38 -11.70 -28.38
C ARG A 42 26.29 -11.28 -27.21
N VAL A 43 25.86 -10.30 -26.42
CA VAL A 43 26.54 -9.89 -25.18
C VAL A 43 26.27 -10.91 -24.07
N THR A 44 25.09 -11.53 -24.08
CA THR A 44 24.70 -12.63 -23.21
C THR A 44 23.93 -13.68 -24.02
N THR A 45 23.85 -14.91 -23.52
CA THR A 45 23.02 -15.97 -24.12
C THR A 45 21.63 -15.98 -23.50
N GLU A 46 20.66 -16.54 -24.21
CA GLU A 46 19.29 -16.74 -23.72
C GLU A 46 19.26 -17.51 -22.39
N HIS A 47 20.09 -18.55 -22.25
CA HIS A 47 20.16 -19.36 -21.03
C HIS A 47 20.72 -18.55 -19.85
N HIS A 48 21.76 -17.75 -20.08
CA HIS A 48 22.30 -16.88 -19.04
C HIS A 48 21.32 -15.77 -18.66
N ALA A 49 20.65 -15.16 -19.64
CA ALA A 49 19.65 -14.13 -19.41
C ALA A 49 18.48 -14.63 -18.55
N VAL A 50 17.94 -15.82 -18.84
CA VAL A 50 16.87 -16.43 -18.04
C VAL A 50 17.37 -16.79 -16.64
N GLY A 51 18.63 -17.16 -16.48
CA GLY A 51 19.23 -17.44 -15.17
C GLY A 51 19.29 -16.24 -14.23
N TYR A 52 19.20 -15.00 -14.74
CA TYR A 52 19.11 -13.79 -13.91
C TYR A 52 17.69 -13.49 -13.40
N VAL A 53 16.68 -14.19 -13.91
CA VAL A 53 15.30 -14.01 -13.47
C VAL A 53 15.11 -14.70 -12.12
N ASP A 54 14.73 -13.91 -11.12
CA ASP A 54 14.41 -14.41 -9.79
C ASP A 54 12.99 -14.97 -9.76
N PHE A 55 12.83 -16.22 -10.19
CA PHE A 55 11.52 -16.88 -10.26
C PHE A 55 10.88 -17.05 -8.89
N GLU A 56 11.67 -17.23 -7.83
CA GLU A 56 11.17 -17.31 -6.46
C GLU A 56 10.48 -16.01 -6.05
N THR A 57 11.15 -14.87 -6.24
CA THR A 57 10.56 -13.54 -6.02
C THR A 57 9.28 -13.33 -6.83
N LEU A 58 9.30 -13.69 -8.13
CA LEU A 58 8.14 -13.50 -9.01
C LEU A 58 6.95 -14.38 -8.60
N MET A 59 7.18 -15.64 -8.24
CA MET A 59 6.12 -16.55 -7.79
C MET A 59 5.54 -16.10 -6.45
N LEU A 60 6.40 -15.67 -5.51
CA LEU A 60 5.96 -15.13 -4.22
C LEU A 60 5.12 -13.86 -4.39
N LEU A 61 5.61 -12.88 -5.17
CA LEU A 61 4.85 -11.66 -5.49
C LEU A 61 3.50 -12.00 -6.13
N THR A 62 3.50 -12.89 -7.12
CA THR A 62 2.29 -13.25 -7.86
C THR A 62 1.26 -13.93 -6.94
N GLY A 63 1.69 -14.92 -6.14
CA GLY A 63 0.82 -15.63 -5.21
C GLY A 63 0.19 -14.69 -4.18
N MET A 64 1.00 -13.86 -3.53
CA MET A 64 0.51 -12.93 -2.52
C MET A 64 -0.41 -11.85 -3.13
N MET A 65 -0.07 -11.30 -4.30
CA MET A 65 -0.91 -10.31 -4.99
C MET A 65 -2.27 -10.89 -5.42
N ILE A 66 -2.32 -12.17 -5.80
CA ILE A 66 -3.59 -12.86 -6.07
C ILE A 66 -4.43 -12.92 -4.79
N LEU A 67 -3.87 -13.37 -3.66
CA LEU A 67 -4.58 -13.45 -2.39
C LEU A 67 -5.14 -12.09 -1.96
N VAL A 68 -4.29 -11.06 -1.99
CA VAL A 68 -4.65 -9.68 -1.66
C VAL A 68 -5.76 -9.15 -2.57
N SER A 69 -5.69 -9.44 -3.87
CA SER A 69 -6.72 -9.07 -4.85
C SER A 69 -8.06 -9.76 -4.57
N LEU A 70 -8.06 -11.03 -4.13
CA LEU A 70 -9.29 -11.74 -3.74
C LEU A 70 -9.92 -11.13 -2.48
N ILE A 71 -9.13 -10.80 -1.47
CA ILE A 71 -9.62 -10.12 -0.25
C ILE A 71 -10.20 -8.74 -0.63
N LYS A 72 -9.51 -7.99 -1.49
CA LYS A 72 -10.01 -6.70 -2.00
C LYS A 72 -11.35 -6.84 -2.73
N LYS A 73 -11.47 -7.80 -3.64
CA LYS A 73 -12.72 -8.07 -4.37
C LYS A 73 -13.87 -8.51 -3.46
N SER A 74 -13.57 -9.15 -2.32
CA SER A 74 -14.60 -9.58 -1.36
C SER A 74 -15.29 -8.42 -0.63
N GLY A 75 -14.70 -7.22 -0.63
CA GLY A 75 -15.21 -6.05 0.08
C GLY A 75 -14.77 -5.94 1.54
N PHE A 76 -13.88 -6.82 2.02
CA PHE A 76 -13.37 -6.82 3.39
C PHE A 76 -12.85 -5.45 3.85
N PHE A 77 -11.96 -4.85 3.07
CA PHE A 77 -11.33 -3.57 3.41
C PHE A 77 -12.33 -2.42 3.45
N THR A 78 -13.36 -2.47 2.61
CA THR A 78 -14.48 -1.52 2.66
C THR A 78 -15.24 -1.63 3.97
N ILE A 79 -15.59 -2.85 4.39
CA ILE A 79 -16.30 -3.10 5.65
C ILE A 79 -15.51 -2.55 6.84
N VAL A 80 -14.20 -2.84 6.88
CA VAL A 80 -13.31 -2.34 7.94
C VAL A 80 -13.31 -0.81 7.98
N SER A 81 -13.16 -0.17 6.82
CA SER A 81 -13.09 1.29 6.72
C SER A 81 -14.40 1.97 7.15
N VAL A 82 -15.55 1.44 6.73
CA VAL A 82 -16.87 1.94 7.17
C VAL A 82 -17.06 1.73 8.66
N LYS A 83 -16.68 0.56 9.19
CA LYS A 83 -16.84 0.29 10.62
C LYS A 83 -16.01 1.24 11.48
N ILE A 84 -14.81 1.56 11.02
CA ILE A 84 -13.92 2.50 11.69
C ILE A 84 -14.50 3.91 11.63
N ALA A 85 -15.04 4.34 10.48
CA ALA A 85 -15.75 5.61 10.36
C ALA A 85 -16.83 5.77 11.43
N GLU A 86 -17.67 4.75 11.67
CA GLU A 86 -18.70 4.76 12.71
C GLU A 86 -18.11 4.94 14.13
N ILE A 87 -17.00 4.25 14.43
CA ILE A 87 -16.35 4.28 15.75
C ILE A 87 -15.78 5.68 16.06
N THR A 88 -15.36 6.43 15.04
CA THR A 88 -14.81 7.77 15.25
C THR A 88 -15.82 8.75 15.84
N LYS A 89 -17.13 8.52 15.62
CA LYS A 89 -18.25 9.36 16.10
C LYS A 89 -18.05 10.85 15.85
N GLY A 90 -17.40 11.22 14.73
CA GLY A 90 -17.14 12.61 14.39
C GLY A 90 -16.11 13.31 15.29
N SER A 91 -15.21 12.57 15.94
CA SER A 91 -14.06 13.19 16.63
C SER A 91 -12.89 13.35 15.67
N PRO A 92 -12.41 14.60 15.43
CA PRO A 92 -11.29 14.87 14.53
C PRO A 92 -10.02 14.07 14.86
N VAL A 93 -9.71 13.91 16.16
CA VAL A 93 -8.55 13.13 16.62
C VAL A 93 -8.76 11.64 16.41
N LYS A 94 -9.96 11.12 16.69
CA LYS A 94 -10.23 9.69 16.47
C LYS A 94 -10.17 9.33 14.99
N ILE A 95 -10.63 10.21 14.11
CA ILE A 95 -10.48 10.02 12.66
C ILE A 95 -9.01 9.90 12.31
N LEU A 96 -8.16 10.83 12.77
CA LEU A 96 -6.73 10.78 12.49
C LEU A 96 -6.10 9.48 12.98
N VAL A 97 -6.30 9.12 14.25
CA VAL A 97 -5.63 7.97 14.87
C VAL A 97 -6.16 6.65 14.35
N LEU A 98 -7.48 6.45 14.35
CA LEU A 98 -8.06 5.15 13.98
C LEU A 98 -7.89 4.86 12.49
N PHE A 99 -8.07 5.85 11.61
CA PHE A 99 -7.77 5.64 10.20
C PHE A 99 -6.28 5.40 9.97
N SER A 100 -5.38 6.09 10.68
CA SER A 100 -3.94 5.83 10.55
C SER A 100 -3.58 4.39 10.95
N VAL A 101 -4.11 3.88 12.06
CA VAL A 101 -3.89 2.48 12.47
C VAL A 101 -4.40 1.51 11.40
N VAL A 102 -5.61 1.74 10.89
CA VAL A 102 -6.23 0.88 9.88
C VAL A 102 -5.46 0.95 8.56
N THR A 103 -5.06 2.14 8.13
CA THR A 103 -4.23 2.35 6.95
C THR A 103 -2.91 1.62 7.08
N ALA A 104 -2.21 1.72 8.22
CA ALA A 104 -0.96 1.01 8.45
C ALA A 104 -1.15 -0.51 8.36
N LEU A 105 -2.19 -1.04 9.02
CA LEU A 105 -2.52 -2.47 8.99
C LEU A 105 -2.95 -2.93 7.60
N MET A 106 -3.72 -2.13 6.87
CA MET A 106 -4.14 -2.45 5.51
C MET A 106 -2.95 -2.45 4.56
N SER A 107 -2.09 -1.43 4.63
CA SER A 107 -0.87 -1.31 3.81
C SER A 107 0.16 -2.40 4.12
N ALA A 108 0.13 -2.99 5.31
CA ALA A 108 0.94 -4.15 5.64
C ALA A 108 0.55 -5.40 4.81
N PHE A 109 -0.63 -5.43 4.18
CA PHE A 109 -1.04 -6.56 3.33
C PHE A 109 -1.36 -6.15 1.89
N LEU A 110 -1.81 -4.92 1.67
CA LEU A 110 -2.10 -4.32 0.37
C LEU A 110 -0.94 -3.45 -0.08
N ASP A 111 -0.79 -3.29 -1.40
CA ASP A 111 0.09 -2.25 -1.91
C ASP A 111 -0.37 -0.85 -1.41
N ASN A 112 0.59 0.02 -1.13
CA ASN A 112 0.35 1.33 -0.54
C ASN A 112 -0.64 2.17 -1.36
N VAL A 113 -0.54 2.12 -2.69
CA VAL A 113 -1.41 2.87 -3.60
C VAL A 113 -2.86 2.39 -3.47
N THR A 114 -3.10 1.08 -3.50
CA THR A 114 -4.43 0.49 -3.29
C THR A 114 -5.02 0.90 -1.94
N THR A 115 -4.24 0.84 -0.86
CA THR A 115 -4.72 1.20 0.48
C THR A 115 -5.20 2.64 0.52
N VAL A 116 -4.38 3.55 -0.01
CA VAL A 116 -4.69 4.98 -0.08
C VAL A 116 -5.92 5.25 -0.94
N LEU A 117 -6.07 4.56 -2.07
CA LEU A 117 -7.26 4.71 -2.95
C LEU A 117 -8.57 4.26 -2.28
N ILE A 118 -8.52 3.30 -1.35
CA ILE A 118 -9.69 2.85 -0.60
C ILE A 118 -10.03 3.84 0.53
N ILE A 119 -9.01 4.30 1.26
CA ILE A 119 -9.19 5.09 2.49
C ILE A 119 -9.46 6.58 2.20
N ILE A 120 -8.78 7.19 1.23
CA ILE A 120 -8.89 8.63 0.94
C ILE A 120 -10.34 9.08 0.68
N PRO A 121 -11.13 8.41 -0.18
CA PRO A 121 -12.50 8.85 -0.46
C PRO A 121 -13.35 8.93 0.81
N ILE A 122 -13.19 7.95 1.71
CA ILE A 122 -13.91 7.87 2.99
C ILE A 122 -13.51 9.03 3.89
N ILE A 123 -12.21 9.29 4.00
CA ILE A 123 -11.69 10.42 4.80
C ILE A 123 -12.17 11.75 4.25
N ILE A 124 -12.15 11.94 2.93
CA ILE A 124 -12.60 13.18 2.30
C ILE A 124 -14.09 13.41 2.61
N GLU A 125 -14.94 12.40 2.45
CA GLU A 125 -16.37 12.52 2.72
C GLU A 125 -16.65 12.82 4.20
N LEU A 126 -16.00 12.10 5.11
CA LEU A 126 -16.11 12.32 6.56
C LEU A 126 -15.67 13.73 6.97
N THR A 127 -14.47 14.14 6.53
CA THR A 127 -13.89 15.42 6.93
C THR A 127 -14.66 16.60 6.34
N ARG A 128 -15.02 16.55 5.04
CA ARG A 128 -15.81 17.61 4.40
C ARG A 128 -17.13 17.83 5.08
N GLY A 129 -17.84 16.74 5.36
CA GLY A 129 -19.15 16.87 5.95
C GLY A 129 -19.13 17.18 7.47
N MET A 130 -17.96 17.08 8.10
CA MET A 130 -17.67 17.68 9.41
C MET A 130 -17.23 19.15 9.35
N GLY A 131 -17.04 19.70 8.15
CA GLY A 131 -16.46 21.03 7.94
C GLY A 131 -14.98 21.11 8.30
N LEU A 132 -14.27 19.98 8.26
CA LEU A 132 -12.82 19.89 8.45
C LEU A 132 -12.09 19.97 7.11
N ASN A 133 -10.85 20.44 7.12
CA ASN A 133 -10.01 20.41 5.93
C ASN A 133 -9.47 18.97 5.70
N PRO A 134 -9.81 18.29 4.58
CA PRO A 134 -9.37 16.92 4.32
C PRO A 134 -7.85 16.80 4.14
N ARG A 135 -7.17 17.89 3.76
CA ARG A 135 -5.77 17.87 3.32
C ARG A 135 -4.84 17.17 4.31
N ASN A 136 -4.91 17.53 5.59
CA ASN A 136 -3.98 17.00 6.59
C ASN A 136 -4.27 15.53 6.94
N TYR A 137 -5.53 15.13 6.89
CA TYR A 137 -5.92 13.72 7.04
C TYR A 137 -5.42 12.86 5.88
N VAL A 138 -5.56 13.35 4.65
CA VAL A 138 -5.07 12.67 3.45
C VAL A 138 -3.55 12.53 3.49
N LEU A 139 -2.83 13.62 3.78
CA LEU A 139 -1.37 13.57 3.93
C LEU A 139 -0.94 12.58 5.00
N SER A 140 -1.65 12.53 6.13
CA SER A 140 -1.40 11.55 7.17
C SER A 140 -1.52 10.12 6.64
N GLN A 141 -2.56 9.80 5.86
CA GLN A 141 -2.71 8.45 5.33
C GLN A 141 -1.64 8.09 4.31
N ILE A 142 -1.17 9.06 3.51
CA ILE A 142 -0.08 8.83 2.56
C ILE A 142 1.20 8.43 3.30
N PHE A 143 1.60 9.16 4.33
CA PHE A 143 2.79 8.80 5.11
C PHE A 143 2.62 7.49 5.86
N ILE A 144 1.48 7.31 6.51
CA ILE A 144 1.21 6.14 7.34
C ILE A 144 1.06 4.87 6.50
N SER A 145 0.52 4.94 5.29
CA SER A 145 0.47 3.81 4.36
C SER A 145 1.87 3.32 4.01
N ASN A 146 2.81 4.21 3.67
CA ASN A 146 4.19 3.81 3.41
C ASN A 146 4.84 3.17 4.64
N ILE A 147 4.65 3.75 5.83
CA ILE A 147 5.18 3.19 7.08
C ILE A 147 4.59 1.80 7.35
N GLY A 148 3.28 1.61 7.18
CA GLY A 148 2.62 0.31 7.34
C GLY A 148 3.12 -0.73 6.34
N GLY A 149 3.26 -0.36 5.07
CA GLY A 149 3.75 -1.25 4.01
C GLY A 149 5.18 -1.73 4.24
N THR A 150 6.02 -0.92 4.90
CA THR A 150 7.38 -1.35 5.27
C THR A 150 7.41 -2.43 6.35
N ALA A 151 6.31 -2.69 7.06
CA ALA A 151 6.29 -3.68 8.15
C ALA A 151 6.36 -5.12 7.66
N THR A 152 5.92 -5.40 6.42
CA THR A 152 5.80 -6.77 5.92
C THR A 152 6.53 -6.93 4.60
N LEU A 153 6.81 -8.21 4.29
CA LEU A 153 7.47 -8.57 3.06
C LEU A 153 6.66 -8.13 1.83
N ILE A 154 5.33 -8.12 1.92
CA ILE A 154 4.40 -8.01 0.77
C ILE A 154 3.93 -6.57 0.54
N GLY A 155 3.96 -5.72 1.56
CA GLY A 155 3.39 -4.37 1.48
C GLY A 155 3.99 -3.48 0.37
N ASP A 156 5.22 -3.78 -0.07
CA ASP A 156 5.90 -3.05 -1.14
C ASP A 156 6.85 -3.97 -1.95
N PRO A 157 6.92 -3.88 -3.30
CA PRO A 157 7.87 -4.68 -4.09
C PRO A 157 9.34 -4.64 -3.66
N PRO A 158 9.91 -3.51 -3.19
CA PRO A 158 11.28 -3.49 -2.66
C PRO A 158 11.48 -4.47 -1.49
N ASN A 159 10.48 -4.62 -0.62
CA ASN A 159 10.57 -5.52 0.53
C ASN A 159 10.68 -6.97 0.08
N VAL A 160 9.89 -7.40 -0.91
CA VAL A 160 9.97 -8.77 -1.44
C VAL A 160 11.33 -9.03 -2.09
N ILE A 161 11.86 -8.06 -2.85
CA ILE A 161 13.18 -8.19 -3.47
C ILE A 161 14.26 -8.35 -2.39
N ILE A 162 14.23 -7.54 -1.33
CA ILE A 162 15.18 -7.65 -0.21
C ILE A 162 15.04 -8.99 0.50
N GLY A 163 13.81 -9.38 0.87
CA GLY A 163 13.60 -10.61 1.61
C GLY A 163 13.94 -11.86 0.81
N SER A 164 13.64 -11.91 -0.49
CA SER A 164 14.05 -13.04 -1.33
C SER A 164 15.58 -13.09 -1.53
N LYS A 165 16.26 -11.95 -1.71
CA LYS A 165 17.72 -11.93 -1.82
C LYS A 165 18.46 -12.33 -0.55
N VAL A 166 17.88 -12.05 0.62
CA VAL A 166 18.44 -12.43 1.91
C VAL A 166 17.96 -13.83 2.35
N GLY A 167 16.90 -14.36 1.74
CA GLY A 167 16.26 -15.62 2.14
C GLY A 167 15.46 -15.50 3.44
N LEU A 168 14.89 -14.32 3.72
CA LEU A 168 14.05 -14.08 4.88
C LEU A 168 12.64 -14.63 4.65
N SER A 169 12.12 -15.39 5.62
CA SER A 169 10.70 -15.75 5.63
C SER A 169 9.82 -14.54 5.95
N PHE A 170 8.54 -14.61 5.59
CA PHE A 170 7.56 -13.56 5.92
C PHE A 170 7.56 -13.23 7.42
N ASN A 171 7.59 -14.27 8.27
CA ASN A 171 7.60 -14.13 9.73
C ASN A 171 8.90 -13.54 10.26
N GLN A 172 10.04 -13.84 9.65
CA GLN A 172 11.31 -13.21 10.03
C GLN A 172 11.32 -11.72 9.64
N PHE A 173 10.80 -11.38 8.46
CA PHE A 173 10.75 -10.01 7.98
C PHE A 173 9.90 -9.12 8.91
N ILE A 174 8.69 -9.57 9.25
CA ILE A 174 7.79 -8.83 10.15
C ILE A 174 8.37 -8.70 11.56
N LEU A 175 8.99 -9.76 12.11
CA LEU A 175 9.59 -9.72 13.44
C LEU A 175 10.78 -8.76 13.52
N ASN A 176 11.54 -8.61 12.44
CA ASN A 176 12.69 -7.71 12.38
C ASN A 176 12.28 -6.24 12.16
N LEU A 177 11.29 -5.97 11.31
CA LEU A 177 10.92 -4.60 10.95
C LEU A 177 9.85 -3.97 11.85
N THR A 178 8.90 -4.76 12.34
CA THR A 178 7.81 -4.24 13.21
C THR A 178 8.32 -3.47 14.43
N PRO A 179 9.39 -3.90 15.15
CA PRO A 179 9.96 -3.14 16.26
C PRO A 179 10.45 -1.74 15.88
N THR A 180 10.85 -1.53 14.62
CA THR A 180 11.28 -0.22 14.10
C THR A 180 10.11 0.58 13.56
N VAL A 181 9.15 -0.08 12.91
CA VAL A 181 7.97 0.56 12.32
C VAL A 181 7.07 1.18 13.38
N ILE A 182 6.88 0.52 14.53
CA ILE A 182 5.99 1.03 15.60
C ILE A 182 6.44 2.41 16.13
N PRO A 183 7.71 2.62 16.55
CA PRO A 183 8.20 3.94 16.92
C PRO A 183 8.06 4.98 15.82
N VAL A 184 8.40 4.64 14.57
CA VAL A 184 8.30 5.55 13.42
C VAL A 184 6.84 5.97 13.19
N PHE A 185 5.91 5.02 13.26
CA PHE A 185 4.47 5.28 13.18
C PHE A 185 4.03 6.27 14.27
N ILE A 186 4.43 6.04 15.52
CA ILE A 186 4.07 6.91 16.66
C ILE A 186 4.66 8.32 16.47
N ILE A 187 5.93 8.41 16.09
CA ILE A 187 6.62 9.70 15.89
C ILE A 187 5.95 10.48 14.76
N VAL A 188 5.69 9.86 13.62
CA VAL A 188 5.09 10.54 12.46
C VAL A 188 3.66 10.96 12.76
N LEU A 189 2.86 10.08 13.38
CA LEU A 189 1.49 10.41 13.78
C LEU A 189 1.48 11.55 14.82
N GLY A 190 2.39 11.51 15.79
CA GLY A 190 2.56 12.56 16.79
C GLY A 190 3.00 13.88 16.19
N TYR A 191 3.92 13.86 15.22
CA TYR A 191 4.37 15.05 14.49
C TYR A 191 3.23 15.70 13.71
N ILE A 192 2.45 14.92 12.96
CA ILE A 192 1.28 15.39 12.22
C ILE A 192 0.23 15.98 13.17
N TRP A 193 -0.03 15.28 14.27
CA TRP A 193 -0.96 15.78 15.28
C TRP A 193 -0.50 17.10 15.90
N PHE A 194 0.79 17.21 16.23
CA PHE A 194 1.37 18.39 16.87
C PHE A 194 1.33 19.63 15.96
N ILE A 195 1.71 19.48 14.69
CA ILE A 195 1.77 20.60 13.75
C ILE A 195 0.37 21.11 13.36
N ASN A 196 -0.62 20.22 13.30
CA ASN A 196 -1.99 20.55 12.94
C ASN A 196 -2.94 20.58 14.16
N ARG A 197 -2.42 20.72 15.38
CA ARG A 197 -3.18 20.67 16.64
C ARG A 197 -4.40 21.60 16.70
N VAL A 198 -4.35 22.71 15.95
CA VAL A 198 -5.43 23.70 15.88
C VAL A 198 -6.63 23.17 15.09
N GLU A 199 -6.39 22.37 14.06
CA GLU A 199 -7.43 21.78 13.21
C GLU A 199 -8.08 20.54 13.83
N PHE A 200 -7.37 19.85 14.74
CA PHE A 200 -7.87 18.63 15.40
C PHE A 200 -8.73 18.89 16.65
N LYS A 201 -9.10 20.14 16.93
CA LYS A 201 -9.97 20.46 18.09
C LYS A 201 -11.36 19.84 17.91
N PRO A 202 -11.95 19.24 18.97
CA PRO A 202 -13.25 18.61 18.89
C PRO A 202 -14.34 19.61 18.49
N ILE A 203 -15.22 19.16 17.60
CA ILE A 203 -16.38 19.93 17.10
C ILE A 203 -17.46 19.93 18.20
N ASN A 204 -17.25 20.66 19.29
CA ASN A 204 -18.09 20.55 20.50
C ASN A 204 -19.13 21.67 20.67
N THR A 205 -19.80 22.18 19.63
CA THR A 205 -20.74 23.28 19.90
C THR A 205 -21.98 23.44 19.02
N SER A 206 -22.22 22.60 18.01
CA SER A 206 -23.42 22.78 17.17
C SER A 206 -24.12 21.45 16.88
N MET A 207 -25.33 21.28 17.41
CA MET A 207 -26.23 20.15 17.12
C MET A 207 -26.38 19.89 15.62
N SER A 208 -26.40 20.95 14.82
CA SER A 208 -26.42 20.88 13.36
C SER A 208 -25.24 20.12 12.75
N LYS A 209 -24.02 20.27 13.29
CA LYS A 209 -22.85 19.51 12.80
C LYS A 209 -22.94 18.03 13.16
N LEU A 210 -23.44 17.68 14.34
CA LEU A 210 -23.63 16.28 14.75
C LEU A 210 -24.66 15.56 13.86
N VAL A 211 -25.75 16.25 13.51
CA VAL A 211 -26.74 15.75 12.55
C VAL A 211 -26.14 15.61 11.15
N SER A 212 -25.30 16.56 10.70
CA SER A 212 -24.56 16.42 9.44
C SER A 212 -23.70 15.16 9.45
N VAL A 213 -22.91 14.94 10.50
CA VAL A 213 -22.08 13.72 10.65
C VAL A 213 -22.93 12.46 10.57
N GLN A 214 -24.08 12.42 11.24
CA GLN A 214 -24.98 11.26 11.19
C GLN A 214 -25.52 11.01 9.77
N LEU A 215 -25.98 12.06 9.08
CA LEU A 215 -26.46 11.95 7.71
C LEU A 215 -25.36 11.51 6.73
N LEU A 216 -24.12 11.95 6.94
CA LEU A 216 -22.97 11.52 6.13
C LEU A 216 -22.57 10.09 6.44
N LEU A 217 -22.55 9.70 7.71
CA LEU A 217 -22.32 8.31 8.08
C LEU A 217 -23.40 7.41 7.49
N GLU A 218 -24.64 7.86 7.43
CA GLU A 218 -25.74 7.14 6.77
C GLU A 218 -25.60 7.11 5.24
N LYS A 219 -25.17 8.22 4.62
CA LYS A 219 -24.86 8.28 3.18
C LYS A 219 -23.69 7.36 2.82
N ILE A 220 -22.60 7.39 3.59
CA ILE A 220 -21.46 6.47 3.50
C ILE A 220 -21.98 5.04 3.66
N ARG A 221 -22.79 4.77 4.69
CA ARG A 221 -23.41 3.45 4.88
C ARG A 221 -24.19 3.02 3.65
N PHE A 222 -24.94 3.90 3.00
CA PHE A 222 -25.74 3.59 1.81
C PHE A 222 -24.88 3.38 0.55
N GLU A 223 -23.93 4.27 0.27
CA GLU A 223 -23.01 4.13 -0.87
C GLU A 223 -22.14 2.87 -0.75
N PHE A 224 -21.66 2.57 0.46
CA PHE A 224 -20.83 1.39 0.72
C PHE A 224 -21.61 0.10 0.96
N ALA A 225 -22.88 0.16 1.40
CA ALA A 225 -23.76 -1.02 1.45
C ALA A 225 -24.15 -1.52 0.05
N ASN A 226 -24.13 -0.65 -0.97
CA ASN A 226 -24.33 -1.05 -2.36
C ASN A 226 -23.11 -1.73 -2.99
N ILE A 227 -21.97 -1.78 -2.30
CA ILE A 227 -20.83 -2.59 -2.76
C ILE A 227 -21.18 -4.06 -2.53
N LYS A 228 -21.11 -4.85 -3.61
CA LYS A 228 -21.31 -6.30 -3.55
C LYS A 228 -20.23 -6.94 -2.66
N ILE A 229 -20.61 -7.28 -1.44
CA ILE A 229 -19.77 -8.02 -0.50
C ILE A 229 -19.98 -9.51 -0.74
N ASP A 230 -18.91 -10.21 -1.10
CA ASP A 230 -18.92 -11.67 -1.20
C ASP A 230 -18.34 -12.28 0.07
N LYS A 231 -19.22 -12.64 1.00
CA LYS A 231 -18.84 -13.22 2.30
C LYS A 231 -18.13 -14.57 2.16
N ASN A 232 -18.47 -15.37 1.15
CA ASN A 232 -17.86 -16.68 0.94
C ASN A 232 -16.42 -16.50 0.44
N LEU A 233 -16.21 -15.60 -0.52
CA LEU A 233 -14.89 -15.23 -1.00
C LEU A 233 -14.04 -14.61 0.11
N MET A 234 -14.64 -13.77 0.96
CA MET A 234 -13.96 -13.14 2.09
C MET A 234 -13.40 -14.18 3.07
N ILE A 235 -14.23 -15.14 3.51
CA ILE A 235 -13.79 -16.16 4.47
C ILE A 235 -12.68 -17.03 3.84
N LYS A 236 -12.88 -17.50 2.60
CA LYS A 236 -11.89 -18.34 1.91
C LYS A 236 -10.54 -17.62 1.74
N SER A 237 -10.57 -16.35 1.36
CA SER A 237 -9.36 -15.55 1.14
C SER A 237 -8.64 -15.21 2.44
N LEU A 238 -9.36 -14.91 3.53
CA LEU A 238 -8.76 -14.71 4.86
C LEU A 238 -8.15 -15.99 5.42
N VAL A 239 -8.81 -17.14 5.25
CA VAL A 239 -8.25 -18.45 5.65
C VAL A 239 -6.99 -18.76 4.86
N CYS A 240 -7.01 -18.51 3.55
CA CYS A 240 -5.83 -18.73 2.71
C CYS A 240 -4.67 -17.80 3.08
N LEU A 241 -4.95 -16.53 3.39
CA LEU A 241 -3.94 -15.60 3.90
C LEU A 241 -3.36 -16.08 5.24
N PHE A 242 -4.20 -16.54 6.17
CA PHE A 242 -3.74 -17.07 7.45
C PHE A 242 -2.83 -18.29 7.26
N LEU A 243 -3.20 -19.22 6.38
CA LEU A 243 -2.37 -20.39 6.05
C LEU A 243 -1.07 -20.03 5.34
N ALA A 244 -1.04 -18.96 4.53
CA ALA A 244 0.17 -18.50 3.86
C ALA A 244 1.16 -17.81 4.81
N ILE A 245 0.67 -17.29 5.94
CA ILE A 245 1.50 -16.64 6.97
C ILE A 245 2.06 -17.65 7.98
N LEU A 246 1.39 -18.79 8.17
CA LEU A 246 1.78 -19.85 9.11
C LEU A 246 3.05 -20.58 8.62
#